data_AF-A0A4P7RJG4-F1
#
_entry.id   AF-A0A4P7RJG4-F1
#
_cell.length_a   1.000
_cell.length_b   1.000
_cell.length_c   1.000
_cell.angle_alpha   90.00
_cell.angle_beta   90.00
_cell.angle_gamma   90.00
#
_symmetry.space_group_name_H-M   'P 1'
#
loop_
_entity.id
_entity.type
_entity.pdbx_description
1 polymer ?
#
loop_
_entity_poly.entity_id
_entity_poly.type
_entity_poly.pdbx_seq_one_letter_code
_entity_poly.pdbx_strand_id
1 'polypeptide(L)'
;MTDHDADETILRALADEGNETALDRLAELADARNDVDALNELLDEGSELAGTLLTRRAVESRDLRELQRLSDADSPNAGAELERLLGDGR
;
A
#
# COMPACT_ATOMS: atom_id res chain seq x y z
N MET A 1 5.33 24.55 9.57
CA MET A 1 4.14 23.87 9.06
C MET A 1 3.99 24.26 7.62
N THR A 2 4.34 23.35 6.74
CA THR A 2 4.05 23.45 5.31
C THR A 2 2.58 23.06 5.10
N ASP A 3 1.90 23.67 4.12
CA ASP A 3 0.49 23.38 3.77
C ASP A 3 0.21 21.86 3.70
N HIS A 4 1.19 21.10 3.23
CA HIS A 4 1.12 19.65 3.04
C HIS A 4 0.92 18.82 4.32
N ASP A 5 1.45 19.26 5.47
CA ASP A 5 1.25 18.56 6.74
C ASP A 5 -0.19 18.73 7.26
N ALA A 6 -0.78 19.90 6.97
CA ALA A 6 -2.17 20.17 7.32
C ALA A 6 -3.13 19.36 6.43
N ASP A 7 -2.82 19.26 5.13
CA ASP A 7 -3.58 18.43 4.20
C ASP A 7 -3.56 16.95 4.62
N GLU A 8 -2.39 16.41 4.98
CA GLU A 8 -2.27 15.03 5.45
C GLU A 8 -3.08 14.77 6.73
N THR A 9 -3.04 15.70 7.69
CA THR A 9 -3.83 15.59 8.92
C THR A 9 -5.34 15.57 8.61
N ILE A 10 -5.79 16.41 7.67
CA ILE A 10 -7.19 16.45 7.23
C ILE A 10 -7.56 15.14 6.52
N LEU A 11 -6.70 14.65 5.63
CA LEU A 11 -6.91 13.38 4.94
C LEU A 11 -6.97 12.21 5.94
N ARG A 12 -6.13 12.21 6.99
CA ARG A 12 -6.15 11.20 8.06
C ARG A 12 -7.48 11.22 8.79
N ALA A 13 -7.95 12.40 9.20
CA ALA A 13 -9.25 12.53 9.85
C ALA A 13 -10.41 12.03 8.94
N LEU A 14 -10.37 12.37 7.65
CA LEU A 14 -11.38 11.88 6.70
C LEU A 14 -11.31 10.37 6.50
N ALA A 15 -10.10 9.80 6.41
CA ALA A 15 -9.87 8.36 6.31
C ALA A 15 -10.42 7.63 7.54
N ASP A 16 -10.18 8.18 8.75
CA ASP A 16 -10.73 7.66 10.01
C ASP A 16 -12.27 7.72 10.03
N GLU A 17 -12.87 8.69 9.34
CA GLU A 17 -14.32 8.78 9.11
C GLU A 17 -14.83 7.80 8.01
N GLY A 18 -13.94 7.01 7.41
CA GLY A 18 -14.24 6.03 6.36
C GLY A 18 -14.20 6.60 4.94
N ASN A 19 -13.53 7.73 4.71
CA ASN A 19 -13.38 8.30 3.38
C ASN A 19 -12.31 7.56 2.57
N GLU A 20 -12.75 6.69 1.67
CA GLU A 20 -11.87 5.91 0.77
C GLU A 20 -10.97 6.80 -0.09
N THR A 21 -11.47 7.94 -0.59
CA THR A 21 -10.64 8.87 -1.38
C THR A 21 -9.53 9.48 -0.52
N ALA A 22 -9.77 9.70 0.77
CA ALA A 22 -8.74 10.20 1.67
C ALA A 22 -7.67 9.13 1.94
N LEU A 23 -8.07 7.87 2.16
CA LEU A 23 -7.15 6.73 2.26
C LEU A 23 -6.28 6.61 1.00
N ASP A 24 -6.87 6.71 -0.20
CA ASP A 24 -6.13 6.64 -1.45
C ASP A 24 -5.10 7.78 -1.57
N ARG A 25 -5.48 9.01 -1.20
CA ARG A 25 -4.56 10.14 -1.22
C ARG A 25 -3.40 9.97 -0.23
N LEU A 26 -3.66 9.45 0.95
CA LEU A 26 -2.62 9.12 1.92
C LEU A 26 -1.68 8.04 1.37
N ALA A 27 -2.22 7.04 0.66
CA ALA A 27 -1.42 5.99 0.05
C ALA A 27 -0.50 6.54 -1.06
N GLU A 28 -1.02 7.43 -1.92
CA GLU A 28 -0.20 8.11 -2.93
C GLU A 28 0.94 8.94 -2.28
N LEU A 29 0.64 9.66 -1.20
CA LEU A 29 1.63 10.45 -0.47
C LEU A 29 2.69 9.58 0.18
N ALA A 30 2.29 8.47 0.81
CA ALA A 30 3.19 7.50 1.41
C ALA A 30 4.11 6.86 0.36
N ASP A 31 3.56 6.43 -0.79
CA ASP A 31 4.36 5.88 -1.89
C ASP A 31 5.34 6.90 -2.47
N ALA A 32 4.91 8.15 -2.66
CA ALA A 32 5.79 9.23 -3.11
C ALA A 32 6.96 9.47 -2.15
N ARG A 33 6.72 9.30 -0.83
CA ARG A 33 7.75 9.38 0.22
C ARG A 33 8.54 8.08 0.39
N ASN A 34 8.21 7.04 -0.36
CA ASN A 34 8.72 5.69 -0.22
C ASN A 34 8.44 5.06 1.16
N ASP A 35 7.44 5.56 1.88
CA ASP A 35 7.07 5.13 3.22
C ASP A 35 6.24 3.84 3.17
N VAL A 36 6.92 2.71 3.40
CA VAL A 36 6.31 1.37 3.39
C VAL A 36 5.47 1.14 4.63
N ASP A 37 5.88 1.69 5.77
CA ASP A 37 5.19 1.51 7.04
C ASP A 37 3.81 2.19 6.98
N ALA A 38 3.76 3.43 6.49
CA ALA A 38 2.50 4.15 6.29
C ALA A 38 1.57 3.45 5.28
N LEU A 39 2.11 2.87 4.20
CA LEU A 39 1.30 2.09 3.25
C LEU A 39 0.72 0.82 3.90
N ASN A 40 1.47 0.15 4.78
CA ASN A 40 0.98 -1.04 5.47
C ASN A 40 -0.15 -0.67 6.45
N GLU A 41 -0.02 0.43 7.19
CA GLU A 41 -1.12 0.92 8.04
C GLU A 41 -2.39 1.20 7.24
N LEU A 42 -2.26 1.86 6.08
CA LEU A 42 -3.40 2.15 5.21
C LEU A 42 -4.03 0.88 4.63
N LEU A 43 -3.23 -0.13 4.31
CA LEU A 43 -3.73 -1.44 3.87
C LEU A 43 -4.52 -2.13 4.99
N ASP A 44 -4.01 -2.13 6.22
CA ASP A 44 -4.68 -2.70 7.39
C ASP A 44 -6.00 -1.98 7.71
N GLU A 45 -6.09 -0.69 7.40
CA GLU A 45 -7.32 0.12 7.47
C GLU A 45 -8.29 -0.14 6.31
N GLY A 46 -7.88 -0.90 5.28
CA GLY A 46 -8.71 -1.33 4.16
C GLY A 46 -8.46 -0.59 2.83
N SER A 47 -7.37 0.16 2.68
CA SER A 47 -7.03 0.82 1.41
C SER A 47 -6.59 -0.19 0.35
N GLU A 48 -7.41 -0.38 -0.68
CA GLU A 48 -7.07 -1.21 -1.84
C GLU A 48 -5.87 -0.64 -2.63
N LEU A 49 -5.76 0.69 -2.69
CA LEU A 49 -4.67 1.36 -3.39
C LEU A 49 -3.33 1.11 -2.67
N ALA A 50 -3.31 1.19 -1.34
CA ALA A 50 -2.10 0.92 -0.56
C ALA A 50 -1.58 -0.51 -0.80
N GLY A 51 -2.48 -1.50 -0.80
CA GLY A 51 -2.14 -2.88 -1.13
C GLY A 51 -1.58 -3.04 -2.54
N THR A 52 -2.18 -2.36 -3.53
CA THR A 52 -1.69 -2.37 -4.92
C THR A 52 -0.28 -1.77 -5.04
N LEU A 53 -0.02 -0.65 -4.35
CA LEU A 53 1.28 0.03 -4.36
C LEU A 53 2.36 -0.83 -3.69
N LEU A 54 2.05 -1.43 -2.53
CA LEU A 54 2.93 -2.36 -1.83
C LEU A 54 3.26 -3.59 -2.69
N THR A 55 2.24 -4.19 -3.32
CA THR A 55 2.42 -5.33 -4.22
C THR A 55 3.36 -4.97 -5.37
N ARG A 56 3.12 -3.84 -6.04
CA ARG A 56 3.97 -3.38 -7.14
C ARG A 56 5.43 -3.20 -6.69
N ARG A 57 5.66 -2.55 -5.55
CA ARG A 57 7.00 -2.33 -5.00
C ARG A 57 7.71 -3.64 -4.66
N ALA A 58 6.98 -4.57 -4.05
CA ALA A 58 7.50 -5.89 -3.72
C ALA A 58 7.86 -6.69 -4.99
N VAL A 59 7.07 -6.58 -6.06
CA VAL A 59 7.41 -7.15 -7.37
C VAL A 59 8.66 -6.52 -7.97
N GLU A 60 8.76 -5.19 -7.99
CA GLU A 60 9.91 -4.46 -8.51
C GLU A 60 11.20 -4.84 -7.76
N SER A 61 11.09 -5.07 -6.45
CA SER A 61 12.20 -5.49 -5.59
C SER A 61 12.43 -7.02 -5.56
N ARG A 62 11.56 -7.80 -6.22
CA ARG A 62 11.48 -9.27 -6.10
C ARG A 62 11.43 -9.77 -4.65
N ASP A 63 10.75 -9.04 -3.78
CA ASP A 63 10.54 -9.42 -2.39
C ASP A 63 9.38 -10.41 -2.27
N LEU A 64 9.71 -11.69 -2.34
CA LEU A 64 8.73 -12.77 -2.21
C LEU A 64 8.10 -12.84 -0.81
N ARG A 65 8.81 -12.41 0.24
CA ARG A 65 8.27 -12.44 1.61
C ARG A 65 7.21 -11.37 1.79
N GLU A 66 7.46 -10.19 1.25
CA GLU A 66 6.48 -9.11 1.28
C GLU A 66 5.26 -9.47 0.44
N LEU A 67 5.44 -10.00 -0.78
CA LEU A 67 4.31 -10.46 -1.59
C LEU A 67 3.49 -11.57 -0.91
N GLN A 68 4.14 -12.47 -0.16
CA GLN A 68 3.43 -13.47 0.63
C GLN A 68 2.62 -12.83 1.76
N ARG A 69 3.21 -11.91 2.52
CA ARG A 69 2.50 -11.17 3.57
C ARG A 69 1.29 -10.42 3.00
N LEU A 70 1.48 -9.71 1.89
CA LEU A 70 0.42 -8.97 1.22
C LEU A 70 -0.68 -9.92 0.72
N SER A 71 -0.32 -11.09 0.19
CA SER A 71 -1.30 -12.11 -0.21
C SER A 71 -2.06 -12.66 0.99
N ASP A 72 -1.40 -12.86 2.14
CA ASP A 72 -2.04 -13.30 3.38
C ASP A 72 -2.97 -12.22 3.96
N ALA A 73 -2.73 -10.95 3.63
CA ALA A 73 -3.57 -9.80 3.96
C ALA A 73 -4.65 -9.50 2.90
N ASP A 74 -4.93 -10.44 1.98
CA ASP A 74 -5.88 -10.29 0.88
C ASP A 74 -5.60 -9.07 -0.04
N SER A 75 -4.34 -8.63 -0.12
CA SER A 75 -3.95 -7.50 -0.96
C SER A 75 -4.16 -7.82 -2.44
N PRO A 76 -4.69 -6.86 -3.23
CA PRO A 76 -4.93 -7.05 -4.65
C PRO A 76 -3.66 -7.44 -5.40
N ASN A 77 -3.77 -8.51 -6.21
CA ASN A 77 -2.72 -9.02 -7.10
C ASN A 77 -1.48 -9.61 -6.42
N ALA A 78 -1.34 -9.53 -5.09
CA ALA A 78 -0.16 -10.01 -4.38
C ALA A 78 0.11 -11.49 -4.60
N GLY A 79 -0.91 -12.35 -4.43
CA GLY A 79 -0.78 -13.79 -4.64
C GLY A 79 -0.45 -14.17 -6.08
N ALA A 80 -1.08 -13.52 -7.05
CA ALA A 80 -0.83 -13.78 -8.48
C ALA A 80 0.61 -13.40 -8.87
N GLU A 81 1.11 -12.26 -8.38
CA GLU A 81 2.48 -11.82 -8.63
C GLU A 81 3.51 -12.70 -7.92
N LEU A 82 3.22 -13.16 -6.70
CA LEU A 82 4.05 -14.13 -5.98
C LEU A 82 4.20 -15.43 -6.79
N GLU A 83 3.09 -15.99 -7.25
CA GLU A 83 3.09 -17.21 -8.08
C GLU A 83 3.87 -17.00 -9.38
N ARG A 84 3.68 -15.86 -10.05
CA ARG A 84 4.41 -15.51 -11.27
C ARG A 84 5.92 -15.47 -11.04
N LEU A 85 6.38 -14.78 -10.00
CA LEU A 85 7.81 -14.67 -9.69
C LEU A 85 8.43 -16.01 -9.26
N LEU A 86 7.69 -16.84 -8.54
CA LEU A 86 8.13 -18.20 -8.18
C LEU A 86 8.20 -19.13 -9.41
N GLY A 87 7.29 -18.94 -10.38
CA GLY A 87 7.25 -19.69 -11.63
C GLY A 87 8.31 -19.29 -12.65
N ASP A 88 8.65 -17.99 -12.73
CA ASP A 88 9.64 -17.44 -13.67
C ASP A 88 11.09 -17.87 -13.36
N GLY A 89 11.36 -18.40 -12.16
CA GLY A 89 12.70 -18.84 -11.74
C GLY A 89 13.03 -20.32 -12.03
N ARG A 90 12.20 -21.03 -12.80
CA ARG A 90 12.27 -22.50 -12.97
C ARG A 90 12.88 -22.96 -14.28
#